data_AF-A0A8T6MNW5-F1
#
_entry.id   AF-A0A8T6MNW5-F1
#
_cell.length_a   1.000
_cell.length_b   1.000
_cell.length_c   1.000
_cell.angle_alpha   90.00
_cell.angle_beta   90.00
_cell.angle_gamma   90.00
#
_symmetry.space_group_name_H-M   'P 1'
#
loop_
_entity.id
_entity.type
_entity.pdbx_description
1 polymer ?
#
loop_
_entity_poly.entity_id
_entity_poly.type
_entity_poly.pdbx_seq_one_letter_code
_entity_poly.pdbx_strand_id
1 'polypeptide(L)'
;MRNKIDVEGTVERMEEPRSVNLKVGGTTEVCNAFLVDEAGEIKIALWGEDIKKVRNGSKILIKNGYTNTFKNEVSLGRGKYGEIIVKEY
;
A
#
# COMPACT_ATOMS: atom_id res chain seq x y z
N MET A 1 -0.11 4.22 22.49
CA MET A 1 0.93 3.38 21.86
C MET A 1 0.75 3.45 20.36
N ARG A 2 1.73 3.98 19.62
CA ARG A 2 1.70 4.02 18.15
C ARG A 2 2.17 2.66 17.65
N ASN A 3 1.25 1.79 17.25
CA ASN A 3 1.61 0.54 16.59
C ASN A 3 2.17 0.89 15.21
N LYS A 4 3.50 0.90 15.12
CA LYS A 4 4.22 0.90 13.86
C LYS A 4 4.21 -0.55 13.39
N ILE A 5 3.53 -0.81 12.28
CA ILE A 5 3.53 -2.14 11.68
C ILE A 5 4.41 -2.03 10.45
N ASP A 6 5.47 -2.84 10.46
CA ASP A 6 6.36 -3.02 9.32
C ASP A 6 5.95 -4.33 8.64
N VAL A 7 5.63 -4.26 7.35
CA VAL A 7 5.20 -5.41 6.55
C VAL A 7 6.10 -5.49 5.32
N GLU A 8 6.73 -6.64 5.11
CA GLU A 8 7.42 -6.97 3.87
C GLU A 8 6.57 -7.97 3.09
N GLY A 9 6.62 -7.91 1.77
CA GLY A 9 6.04 -8.95 0.93
C GLY A 9 6.20 -8.64 -0.55
N THR A 10 5.67 -9.54 -1.36
CA THR A 10 5.76 -9.46 -2.82
C THR A 10 4.44 -9.02 -3.40
N VAL A 11 4.45 -8.04 -4.30
CA VAL A 11 3.25 -7.59 -4.99
C VAL A 11 2.84 -8.63 -6.01
N GLU A 12 1.76 -9.35 -5.77
CA GLU A 12 1.26 -10.34 -6.72
C GLU A 12 0.46 -9.65 -7.83
N ARG A 13 -0.47 -8.75 -7.46
CA ARG A 13 -1.38 -8.08 -8.40
C ARG A 13 -1.63 -6.62 -8.01
N MET A 14 -1.96 -5.80 -9.00
CA MET A 14 -2.28 -4.37 -8.83
C MET A 14 -3.65 -4.14 -9.48
N GLU A 15 -4.55 -3.50 -8.74
CA GLU A 15 -5.86 -3.06 -9.25
C GLU A 15 -5.73 -1.76 -10.03
N GLU A 16 -6.81 -1.36 -10.70
CA GLU A 16 -6.84 -0.11 -11.44
C GLU A 16 -6.68 1.11 -10.50
N PRO A 17 -5.83 2.08 -10.84
CA PRO A 17 -5.73 3.33 -10.11
C PRO A 17 -7.06 4.09 -10.18
N ARG A 18 -7.62 4.44 -9.02
CA ARG A 18 -8.80 5.29 -8.90
C ARG A 18 -8.40 6.71 -8.54
N SER A 19 -8.98 7.69 -9.21
CA SER A 19 -8.79 9.11 -8.90
C SER A 19 -9.72 9.52 -7.76
N VAL A 20 -9.16 9.94 -6.63
CA VAL A 20 -9.90 10.45 -5.47
C VAL A 20 -9.67 11.96 -5.31
N ASN A 21 -10.74 12.67 -4.95
CA ASN A 21 -10.70 14.11 -4.73
C ASN A 21 -10.32 14.40 -3.27
N LEU A 22 -9.21 15.11 -3.08
CA LEU A 22 -8.72 15.53 -1.76
C LEU A 22 -9.61 16.66 -1.22
N LYS A 23 -9.93 16.59 0.08
CA LYS A 23 -10.72 17.62 0.79
C LYS A 23 -10.13 19.03 0.72
N VAL A 24 -8.83 19.15 0.44
CA VAL A 24 -8.10 20.44 0.38
C VAL A 24 -8.05 21.07 -1.02
N GLY A 25 -8.74 20.47 -1.99
CA GLY A 25 -8.63 20.86 -3.40
C GLY A 25 -7.44 20.15 -4.05
N GLY A 26 -7.74 19.20 -4.95
CA GLY A 26 -6.73 18.42 -5.67
C GLY A 26 -7.24 17.02 -5.98
N THR A 27 -6.82 16.46 -7.11
CA THR A 27 -7.10 15.08 -7.49
C THR A 27 -5.85 14.26 -7.23
N THR A 28 -5.97 13.14 -6.52
CA THR A 28 -4.85 12.21 -6.36
C THR A 28 -5.30 10.83 -6.80
N GLU A 29 -4.38 10.07 -7.37
CA GLU A 29 -4.63 8.70 -7.78
C GLU A 29 -4.33 7.78 -6.60
N VAL A 30 -5.14 6.75 -6.40
CA VAL A 30 -4.88 5.70 -5.44
C VAL A 30 -5.09 4.36 -6.14
N CYS A 31 -4.09 3.49 -6.12
CA CYS A 31 -4.15 2.13 -6.64
C CYS A 31 -4.10 1.16 -5.47
N ASN A 32 -4.96 0.16 -5.50
CA ASN A 32 -4.84 -0.94 -4.55
C ASN A 32 -3.89 -1.98 -5.15
N ALA A 33 -2.86 -2.38 -4.41
CA ALA A 33 -2.03 -3.51 -4.78
C ALA A 33 -2.20 -4.63 -3.75
N PHE A 34 -2.06 -5.88 -4.19
CA PHE A 34 -2.13 -7.05 -3.33
C PHE A 34 -0.70 -7.52 -3.09
N LEU A 35 -0.32 -7.44 -1.83
CA LEU A 35 0.95 -7.91 -1.33
C LEU A 35 0.74 -9.25 -0.65
N VAL A 36 1.51 -10.25 -1.06
CA VAL A 36 1.48 -11.59 -0.50
C VAL A 36 2.78 -11.81 0.26
N ASP A 37 2.65 -12.30 1.48
CA ASP A 37 3.74 -12.68 2.35
C ASP A 37 3.47 -14.07 2.95
N GLU A 38 4.43 -14.64 3.69
CA GLU A 38 4.28 -15.94 4.35
C GLU A 38 3.10 -15.98 5.34
N ALA A 39 2.71 -14.83 5.90
CA ALA A 39 1.57 -14.71 6.81
C ALA A 39 0.20 -14.66 6.09
N GLY A 40 0.16 -14.35 4.79
CA GLY A 40 -1.07 -14.24 4.02
C GLY A 40 -1.06 -13.12 2.97
N GLU A 41 -2.24 -12.82 2.42
CA GLU A 41 -2.46 -11.74 1.45
C GLU A 41 -2.99 -10.47 2.15
N ILE A 42 -2.42 -9.32 1.82
CA ILE A 42 -2.81 -8.00 2.33
C ILE A 42 -2.96 -7.01 1.18
N LYS A 43 -4.04 -6.24 1.18
CA LYS A 43 -4.20 -5.11 0.26
C LYS A 43 -3.40 -3.92 0.74
N ILE A 44 -2.77 -3.21 -0.17
CA ILE A 44 -2.05 -1.97 0.10
C ILE A 44 -2.64 -0.86 -0.77
N ALA A 45 -2.76 0.34 -0.22
CA ALA A 45 -3.19 1.50 -1.00
C ALA A 45 -1.96 2.36 -1.36
N LEU A 46 -1.58 2.33 -2.63
CA LEU A 46 -0.52 3.14 -3.24
C LEU A 46 -1.09 4.47 -3.69
N TRP A 47 -0.41 5.58 -3.41
CA TRP A 47 -0.89 6.92 -3.72
C TRP A 47 0.00 7.59 -4.77
N GLY A 48 -0.60 8.17 -5.80
CA GLY A 48 0.04 8.98 -6.82
C GLY A 48 1.30 8.35 -7.39
N GLU A 49 2.45 8.93 -7.03
CA GLU A 49 3.76 8.51 -7.53
C GLU A 49 4.22 7.13 -7.03
N ASP A 50 3.71 6.67 -5.88
CA ASP A 50 4.03 5.34 -5.36
C ASP A 50 3.48 4.23 -6.28
N ILE A 51 2.38 4.51 -7.01
CA ILE A 51 1.78 3.60 -8.01
C ILE A 51 2.75 3.34 -9.15
N LYS A 52 3.52 4.36 -9.56
CA LYS A 52 4.50 4.25 -10.66
C LYS A 52 5.79 3.57 -10.21
N LYS A 53 6.11 3.63 -8.92
CA LYS A 53 7.30 3.01 -8.33
C LYS A 53 7.13 1.51 -8.09
N VAL A 54 5.92 1.08 -7.77
CA VAL A 54 5.60 -0.33 -7.51
C VAL A 54 5.15 -1.02 -8.80
N ARG A 55 5.62 -2.25 -9.01
CA ARG A 55 5.17 -3.13 -10.09
C ARG A 55 4.68 -4.48 -9.57
N ASN A 56 3.90 -5.16 -10.40
CA ASN A 56 3.59 -6.57 -10.23
C ASN A 56 4.88 -7.39 -10.22
N GLY A 57 5.01 -8.27 -9.23
CA GLY A 57 6.20 -9.08 -8.97
C GLY A 57 7.26 -8.40 -8.12
N SER A 58 7.17 -7.09 -7.87
CA SER A 58 8.18 -6.38 -7.07
C SER A 58 8.02 -6.68 -5.58
N LYS A 59 9.15 -6.86 -4.90
CA LYS A 59 9.18 -6.98 -3.44
C LYS A 59 9.22 -5.58 -2.81
N ILE A 60 8.28 -5.30 -1.91
CA ILE A 60 8.18 -4.00 -1.25
C ILE A 60 8.13 -4.18 0.27
N LEU A 61 8.70 -3.21 0.97
CA LEU A 61 8.70 -3.12 2.42
C LEU A 61 7.96 -1.85 2.80
N ILE A 62 6.85 -2.01 3.53
CA ILE A 62 6.08 -0.90 4.05
C ILE A 62 6.46 -0.72 5.51
N LYS A 63 7.04 0.45 5.83
CA LYS A 63 7.37 0.83 7.19
C LYS A 63 6.33 1.78 7.74
N ASN A 64 6.04 1.64 9.04
CA ASN A 64 5.16 2.54 9.76
C ASN A 64 3.77 2.65 9.10
N GLY A 65 3.30 1.53 8.56
CA GLY A 65 1.99 1.38 7.94
C GLY A 65 0.87 1.35 8.98
N TYR A 66 -0.32 1.75 8.56
CA TYR A 66 -1.53 1.53 9.35
C TYR A 66 -2.38 0.48 8.66
N THR A 67 -2.59 -0.65 9.34
CA THR A 67 -3.50 -1.71 8.89
C THR A 67 -4.91 -1.38 9.34
N ASN A 68 -5.82 -1.23 8.39
CA ASN A 68 -7.23 -1.14 8.65
C ASN A 68 -7.89 -2.46 8.21
N THR A 69 -8.38 -3.21 9.18
CA THR A 69 -9.13 -4.44 8.91
C THR A 69 -10.58 -4.09 8.63
N PHE A 70 -11.04 -4.29 7.41
CA PHE A 70 -12.43 -4.09 7.04
C PHE A 70 -12.94 -5.37 6.37
N LYS A 71 -13.95 -6.02 6.97
CA LYS A 71 -14.54 -7.29 6.50
C LYS A 71 -13.53 -8.43 6.24
N ASN A 72 -12.64 -8.72 7.20
CA ASN A 72 -11.55 -9.72 7.06
C ASN A 72 -10.50 -9.42 5.96
N GLU A 73 -10.64 -8.32 5.23
CA GLU A 73 -9.60 -7.81 4.34
C GLU A 73 -8.75 -6.80 5.10
N VAL A 74 -7.47 -7.11 5.26
CA VAL A 74 -6.52 -6.15 5.80
C VAL A 74 -6.12 -5.22 4.66
N SER A 75 -6.40 -3.93 4.84
CA SER A 75 -5.93 -2.87 3.94
C SER A 75 -4.86 -2.05 4.65
N LEU A 76 -3.68 -1.96 4.06
CA LEU A 76 -2.54 -1.25 4.61
C LEU A 76 -2.38 0.07 3.87
N GLY A 77 -2.61 1.15 4.61
CA GLY A 77 -2.39 2.50 4.14
C GLY A 77 -1.05 3.03 4.63
N ARG A 78 -0.36 3.76 3.76
CA ARG A 78 0.70 4.68 4.18
C ARG A 78 0.04 5.82 4.96
N GLY A 79 0.17 5.81 6.29
CA GLY A 79 -0.21 6.97 7.11
C GLY A 79 0.70 8.17 6.82
N LYS A 80 0.47 9.33 7.45
CA LYS A 80 1.28 10.56 7.27
C LYS A 80 2.81 10.38 7.50
N TYR A 81 3.21 9.27 8.13
CA TYR A 81 4.61 8.88 8.39
C TYR A 81 4.95 7.47 7.88
N GLY A 82 4.05 6.83 7.12
CA GLY A 82 4.37 5.56 6.47
C GLY A 82 5.41 5.77 5.37
N GLU A 83 6.17 4.75 5.05
CA GLU A 83 7.16 4.78 3.97
C GLU A 83 7.09 3.47 3.19
N ILE A 84 7.08 3.56 1.86
CA ILE A 84 7.09 2.38 0.97
C ILE A 84 8.48 2.31 0.35
N ILE A 85 9.16 1.19 0.60
CA ILE A 85 10.51 0.93 0.11
C ILE A 85 10.42 -0.24 -0.88
N VAL A 86 10.59 0.03 -2.16
CA VAL A 86 10.69 -1.01 -3.19
C VAL A 86 12.10 -1.58 -3.14
N LYS A 87 12.23 -2.88 -2.88
CA LYS A 87 13.53 -3.54 -2.73
C LYS A 87 14.07 -4.11 -4.04
N GLU A 88 13.22 -4.67 -4.89
CA GLU A 88 13.62 -5.31 -6.16
C GLU A 88 12.61 -5.06 -7.29
N TYR A 89 13.10 -5.12 -8.53
CA TYR A 89 12.38 -4.87 -9.78
C TYR A 89 12.63 -5.98 -10.80
#